data_AF-A0A2M7EDK9-F1
#
_entry.id   AF-A0A2M7EDK9-F1
#
_cell.length_a   1.000
_cell.length_b   1.000
_cell.length_c   1.000
_cell.angle_alpha   90.00
_cell.angle_beta   90.00
_cell.angle_gamma   90.00
#
_symmetry.space_group_name_H-M   'P 1'
#
loop_
_entity.id
_entity.type
_entity.pdbx_description
1 polymer ?
#
loop_
_entity_poly.entity_id
_entity_poly.type
_entity_poly.pdbx_seq_one_letter_code
_entity_poly.pdbx_strand_id
1 'polypeptide(L)'
;MNATKILKSVGLNPSDAIFSLDNVEATERLLEFIKEWELRIKVEKISKEDWKALLSSYADSIIDFHPENDHQERGAFLRNEQMLKKYGLTNEDVQRLDFC
;
A
#
# COMPACT_ATOMS: atom_id res chain seq x y z
N MET A 1 5.21 5.22 -11.63
CA MET A 1 6.10 4.20 -11.01
C MET A 1 5.79 2.85 -11.65
N ASN A 2 6.69 1.87 -11.64
CA ASN A 2 6.44 0.55 -12.24
C ASN A 2 6.48 -0.52 -11.13
N ALA A 3 5.32 -1.13 -10.83
CA ALA A 3 5.16 -2.10 -9.76
C ALA A 3 6.11 -3.29 -9.89
N THR A 4 6.21 -3.87 -11.10
CA THR A 4 7.11 -5.00 -11.37
C THR A 4 8.57 -4.66 -11.03
N LYS A 5 9.03 -3.45 -11.38
CA LYS A 5 10.40 -3.01 -11.06
C LYS A 5 10.61 -2.86 -9.56
N ILE A 6 9.64 -2.29 -8.83
CA ILE A 6 9.70 -2.13 -7.38
C ILE A 6 9.78 -3.49 -6.70
N LEU A 7 8.85 -4.40 -7.01
CA LEU A 7 8.80 -5.74 -6.43
C LEU A 7 10.11 -6.50 -6.65
N LYS A 8 10.62 -6.50 -7.89
CA LYS A 8 11.92 -7.13 -8.20
C LYS A 8 13.08 -6.49 -7.44
N SER A 9 13.09 -5.16 -7.28
CA SER A 9 14.16 -4.45 -6.58
C SER A 9 14.27 -4.82 -5.09
N VAL A 10 13.15 -5.17 -4.46
CA VAL A 10 13.10 -5.65 -3.08
C VAL A 10 13.07 -7.18 -2.97
N GLY A 11 13.21 -7.89 -4.09
CA GLY A 11 13.25 -9.35 -4.14
C GLY A 11 11.92 -10.02 -3.80
N LEU A 12 10.79 -9.40 -4.17
CA LEU A 12 9.45 -10.00 -4.17
C LEU A 12 9.12 -10.51 -5.58
N ASN A 13 8.44 -11.65 -5.64
CA ASN A 13 8.04 -12.23 -6.91
C ASN A 13 6.74 -11.54 -7.39
N PRO A 14 6.72 -10.94 -8.58
CA PRO A 14 5.54 -10.24 -9.10
C PRO A 14 4.28 -11.11 -9.24
N SER A 15 4.44 -12.42 -9.43
CA SER A 15 3.32 -13.34 -9.65
C SER A 15 2.76 -13.99 -8.39
N ASP A 16 3.27 -13.65 -7.20
CA ASP A 16 2.72 -14.23 -5.97
C ASP A 16 1.30 -13.68 -5.77
N ALA A 17 0.38 -14.56 -5.38
CA ALA A 17 -1.02 -14.19 -5.18
C ALA A 17 -1.23 -13.46 -3.85
N ILE A 18 -2.08 -12.43 -3.89
CA ILE A 18 -2.62 -11.70 -2.75
C ILE A 18 -4.13 -11.75 -2.86
N PHE A 19 -4.76 -12.62 -2.06
CA PHE A 19 -6.21 -12.84 -2.12
C PHE A 19 -6.66 -13.20 -3.55
N SER A 20 -7.43 -12.31 -4.20
CA SER A 20 -7.91 -12.46 -5.58
C SER A 20 -7.04 -11.79 -6.64
N LEU A 21 -5.95 -11.12 -6.23
CA LEU A 21 -5.04 -10.35 -7.09
C LEU A 21 -3.65 -11.00 -7.10
N ASP A 22 -2.75 -10.52 -7.96
CA ASP A 22 -1.32 -10.77 -7.84
C ASP A 22 -0.57 -9.59 -7.20
N ASN A 23 0.69 -9.79 -6.85
CA ASN A 23 1.55 -8.75 -6.29
C ASN A 23 1.65 -7.52 -7.21
N VAL A 24 1.63 -7.69 -8.54
CA VAL A 24 1.70 -6.56 -9.49
C VAL A 24 0.46 -5.69 -9.35
N GLU A 25 -0.72 -6.27 -9.51
CA GLU A 25 -1.98 -5.55 -9.47
C GLU A 25 -2.19 -4.86 -8.12
N ALA A 26 -1.94 -5.57 -7.01
CA ALA A 26 -2.03 -4.98 -5.68
C ALA A 26 -1.06 -3.80 -5.51
N THR A 27 0.18 -3.94 -5.98
CA THR A 27 1.17 -2.86 -5.90
C THR A 27 0.78 -1.69 -6.80
N GLU A 28 0.24 -1.92 -8.00
CA GLU A 28 -0.21 -0.85 -8.89
C GLU A 28 -1.29 0.00 -8.23
N ARG A 29 -2.31 -0.63 -7.63
CA ARG A 29 -3.37 0.07 -6.89
C ARG A 29 -2.83 0.91 -5.74
N LEU A 30 -1.93 0.35 -4.92
CA LEU A 30 -1.31 1.11 -3.82
C LEU A 30 -0.48 2.30 -4.31
N LEU A 31 0.21 2.16 -5.46
CA LEU A 31 0.99 3.25 -6.06
C LEU A 31 0.11 4.34 -6.69
N GLU A 32 -1.01 3.96 -7.30
CA GLU A 32 -2.02 4.89 -7.79
C GLU A 32 -2.62 5.67 -6.63
N PHE A 33 -3.00 4.99 -5.55
CA PHE A 33 -3.50 5.62 -4.33
C PHE A 33 -2.50 6.64 -3.74
N ILE A 34 -1.22 6.26 -3.59
CA ILE A 34 -0.16 7.18 -3.12
C ILE A 34 -0.12 8.45 -3.98
N LYS A 35 -0.24 8.29 -5.30
CA LYS A 35 -0.16 9.39 -6.25
C LYS A 35 -1.42 10.28 -6.17
N GLU A 36 -2.60 9.69 -6.16
CA GLU A 36 -3.88 10.41 -6.15
C GLU A 36 -4.09 11.21 -4.87
N TRP A 37 -3.64 10.66 -3.74
CA TRP A 37 -3.71 11.32 -2.44
C TRP A 37 -2.50 12.22 -2.15
N GLU A 38 -1.55 12.29 -3.09
CA GLU A 38 -0.30 13.06 -3.01
C GLU A 38 0.54 12.72 -1.76
N LEU A 39 0.53 11.46 -1.35
CA LEU A 39 1.24 10.97 -0.17
C LEU A 39 2.75 11.03 -0.39
N ARG A 40 3.48 11.64 0.55
CA ARG A 40 4.94 11.88 0.43
C ARG A 40 5.79 10.66 0.81
N ILE A 41 5.31 9.47 0.48
CA ILE A 41 5.96 8.21 0.80
C ILE A 41 7.11 7.95 -0.17
N LYS A 42 8.29 7.66 0.38
CA LYS A 42 9.50 7.26 -0.34
C LYS A 42 9.45 5.77 -0.66
N VAL A 43 8.62 5.42 -1.63
CA VAL A 43 8.33 4.04 -2.08
C VAL A 43 9.61 3.24 -2.33
N GLU A 44 10.64 3.87 -2.90
CA GLU A 44 11.92 3.26 -3.21
C GLU A 44 12.75 2.85 -1.98
N LYS A 45 12.37 3.32 -0.79
CA LYS A 45 13.05 3.00 0.48
C LYS A 45 12.33 1.95 1.30
N ILE A 46 11.12 1.56 0.91
CA ILE A 46 10.34 0.56 1.65
C ILE A 46 11.07 -0.78 1.59
N SER A 47 11.30 -1.38 2.76
CA SER A 47 11.95 -2.68 2.88
C SER A 47 11.09 -3.81 2.28
N LYS A 48 11.70 -4.96 2.01
CA LYS A 48 10.97 -6.15 1.57
C LYS A 48 9.90 -6.57 2.58
N GLU A 49 10.27 -6.54 3.86
CA GLU A 49 9.43 -6.95 4.99
C GLU A 49 8.23 -6.01 5.16
N ASP A 50 8.46 -4.70 5.01
CA ASP A 50 7.39 -3.71 5.09
C ASP A 50 6.47 -3.76 3.86
N TRP A 51 7.00 -4.05 2.67
CA TRP A 51 6.17 -4.34 1.50
C TRP A 51 5.27 -5.55 1.73
N LYS A 52 5.80 -6.64 2.30
CA LYS A 52 4.98 -7.81 2.65
C LYS A 52 3.90 -7.46 3.66
N ALA A 53 4.22 -6.68 4.69
CA ALA A 53 3.24 -6.25 5.69
C ALA A 53 2.12 -5.41 5.07
N LEU A 54 2.48 -4.46 4.20
CA LEU A 54 1.51 -3.62 3.50
C LEU A 54 0.62 -4.43 2.56
N LEU A 55 1.20 -5.31 1.74
CA LEU A 55 0.48 -6.18 0.81
C LEU A 55 -0.44 -7.16 1.55
N SER A 56 0.01 -7.74 2.67
CA SER A 56 -0.82 -8.59 3.52
C SER A 56 -1.99 -7.80 4.11
N SER A 57 -1.76 -6.59 4.60
CA SER A 57 -2.82 -5.74 5.18
C SER A 57 -3.81 -5.25 4.11
N TYR A 58 -3.35 -5.09 2.87
CA TYR A 58 -4.22 -4.79 1.75
C TYR A 58 -5.13 -5.98 1.41
N ALA A 59 -4.61 -7.21 1.45
CA ALA A 59 -5.43 -8.43 1.32
C ALA A 59 -6.55 -8.45 2.36
N ASP A 60 -6.23 -8.16 3.63
CA ASP A 60 -7.23 -8.10 4.70
C ASP A 60 -8.23 -6.95 4.47
N SER A 61 -7.75 -5.80 3.97
CA SER A 61 -8.61 -4.64 3.70
C SER A 61 -9.57 -4.87 2.53
N ILE A 62 -9.21 -5.71 1.54
CA ILE A 62 -10.12 -6.14 0.46
C ILE A 62 -11.31 -6.93 1.03
N ILE A 63 -11.08 -7.72 2.08
CA ILE A 63 -12.13 -8.50 2.75
C ILE A 63 -13.01 -7.58 3.60
N ASP A 64 -12.38 -6.66 4.33
CA ASP A 64 -13.05 -5.87 5.36
C ASP A 64 -13.78 -4.63 4.81
N PHE A 65 -13.38 -4.12 3.64
CA PHE A 65 -13.90 -2.87 3.09
C PHE A 65 -14.39 -2.99 1.65
N HIS A 66 -15.48 -2.27 1.36
CA HIS A 66 -16.01 -2.10 0.01
C HIS A 66 -15.03 -1.26 -0.85
N PRO A 67 -14.84 -1.52 -2.15
CA PRO A 67 -13.86 -0.81 -2.99
C PRO A 67 -14.18 0.66 -3.30
N GLU A 68 -15.24 1.23 -2.71
CA GLU A 68 -15.61 2.63 -2.97
C GLU A 68 -14.68 3.60 -2.24
N ASN A 69 -14.42 4.76 -2.84
CA ASN A 69 -13.64 5.86 -2.24
C ASN A 69 -12.30 5.42 -1.62
N ASP A 70 -11.61 4.50 -2.30
CA ASP A 70 -10.32 3.92 -1.90
C ASP A 70 -10.31 3.32 -0.49
N HIS A 71 -11.45 2.85 0.03
CA HIS A 71 -11.53 2.35 1.41
C HIS A 71 -10.58 1.18 1.68
N GLN A 72 -10.29 0.36 0.68
CA GLN A 72 -9.38 -0.78 0.81
C GLN A 72 -7.93 -0.31 0.99
N GLU A 73 -7.51 0.66 0.19
CA GLU A 73 -6.17 1.27 0.22
C GLU A 73 -6.01 2.10 1.50
N ARG A 74 -7.00 2.92 1.85
CA ARG A 74 -7.04 3.67 3.12
C ARG A 74 -6.93 2.74 4.32
N GLY A 75 -7.70 1.65 4.34
CA GLY A 75 -7.63 0.63 5.37
C GLY A 75 -6.23 0.05 5.53
N ALA A 76 -5.58 -0.31 4.42
CA ALA A 76 -4.23 -0.86 4.43
C ALA A 76 -3.20 0.14 4.98
N PHE A 77 -3.32 1.42 4.59
CA PHE A 77 -2.41 2.47 5.03
C PHE A 77 -2.58 2.82 6.49
N LEU A 78 -3.81 2.94 6.98
CA LEU A 78 -4.10 3.22 8.38
C LEU A 78 -3.65 2.07 9.30
N ARG A 79 -3.83 0.81 8.89
CA ARG A 79 -3.30 -0.36 9.63
C ARG A 79 -1.77 -0.37 9.72
N ASN A 80 -1.10 0.29 8.79
CA ASN A 80 0.36 0.35 8.69
C ASN A 80 0.93 1.74 9.00
N GLU A 81 0.16 2.63 9.62
CA GLU A 81 0.53 4.03 9.86
C GLU A 81 1.95 4.18 10.43
N GLN A 82 2.24 3.51 11.55
CA GLN A 82 3.53 3.64 12.24
C GLN A 82 4.70 3.14 11.40
N MET A 83 4.47 2.15 10.54
CA MET A 83 5.47 1.67 9.58
C MET A 83 5.66 2.69 8.45
N LEU A 84 4.57 3.18 7.85
CA LEU A 84 4.62 4.12 6.71
C LEU A 84 5.14 5.51 7.08
N LYS A 85 5.02 5.92 8.35
CA LYS A 85 5.65 7.14 8.89
C LYS A 85 7.17 7.11 8.74
N LYS A 86 7.81 5.94 8.85
CA LYS A 86 9.26 5.78 8.60
C LYS A 86 9.64 6.16 7.16
N TYR A 87 8.68 6.06 6.25
CA TYR A 87 8.85 6.29 4.82
C TYR A 87 8.32 7.64 4.33
N GLY A 88 7.71 8.45 5.21
CA GLY A 88 7.30 9.82 4.89
C GLY A 88 5.81 10.09 4.97
N LEU A 89 4.98 9.10 5.36
CA LEU A 89 3.57 9.38 5.71
C LEU A 89 3.53 10.35 6.90
N THR A 90 2.73 11.40 6.80
CA THR A 90 2.61 12.42 7.87
C THR A 90 1.35 12.22 8.70
N ASN A 91 1.27 12.88 9.87
CA ASN A 91 0.04 12.88 10.66
C ASN A 91 -1.13 13.55 9.92
N GLU A 92 -0.83 14.56 9.09
CA GLU A 92 -1.82 15.23 8.25
C GLU A 92 -2.37 14.28 7.19
N ASP A 93 -1.50 13.49 6.56
CA ASP A 93 -1.94 12.44 5.63
C ASP A 93 -2.85 11.44 6.35
N VAL A 94 -2.46 10.97 7.54
CA VAL A 94 -3.27 10.04 8.33
C VAL A 94 -4.67 10.61 8.61
N GLN A 95 -4.75 11.89 9.01
CA GLN A 95 -6.04 12.56 9.23
C GLN A 95 -6.88 12.64 7.96
N ARG A 96 -6.26 12.88 6.79
CA ARG A 96 -6.95 12.89 5.49
C ARG A 96 -7.44 11.50 5.09
N LEU A 97 -6.71 10.45 5.45
CA LEU A 97 -7.07 9.07 5.14
C LEU A 97 -8.14 8.49 6.09
N ASP A 98 -8.29 9.04 7.28
CA ASP A 98 -9.26 8.56 8.28
C ASP A 98 -10.71 8.71 7.79
N PHE A 99 -11.59 7.80 8.21
CA PHE A 99 -12.99 7.70 7.77
C PHE A 99 -13.94 8.68 8.48
N CYS A 100 -13.39 9.56 9.32
CA CYS A 100 -14.14 10.48 10.18
C CYS A 100 -14.44 11.83 9.52
#